data_AF-A0A7J7KRC1-F1
#
_entry.id   AF-A0A7J7KRC1-F1
#
_cell.length_a   1.000
_cell.length_b   1.000
_cell.length_c   1.000
_cell.angle_alpha   90.00
_cell.angle_beta   90.00
_cell.angle_gamma   90.00
#
_symmetry.space_group_name_H-M   'P 1'
#
loop_
_entity.id
_entity.type
_entity.pdbx_description
1 polymer ?
#
loop_
_entity_poly.entity_id
_entity_poly.type
_entity_poly.pdbx_seq_one_letter_code
_entity_poly.pdbx_strand_id
1 'polypeptide(L)'
;MKGPGVIVLFSIVAIYYVNTSVICPQHVCEIVSCESNLTEEVCDTRGGRFVENGGFCQCCDVCLLPVGEGGDCSASMTVPATVECTAPLYCDFYSRRCKWPSCATVKKEAEDYLNSQAIKPLGYFIPDCDANGGFKGKQCHKVTCYCVDINGNKLPGYDHPIWTTDNTITCECARAKVSDSTLSCTAQGDYITTA
;
A
#
# COMPACT_ATOMS: atom_id res chain seq x y z
N MET A 1 76.70 6.81 8.45
CA MET A 1 75.58 7.68 8.03
C MET A 1 74.30 6.90 8.26
N LYS A 2 73.42 7.44 9.11
CA LYS A 2 72.11 6.91 9.51
C LYS A 2 71.11 7.09 8.37
N GLY A 3 70.26 6.11 8.16
CA GLY A 3 69.01 6.25 7.41
C GLY A 3 68.13 5.02 7.64
N PRO A 4 67.19 5.05 8.60
CA PRO A 4 66.24 3.97 8.79
C PRO A 4 65.13 4.08 7.73
N GLY A 5 64.71 2.93 7.20
CA GLY A 5 63.57 2.82 6.30
C GLY A 5 62.30 3.31 6.97
N VAL A 6 61.60 4.25 6.31
CA VAL A 6 60.24 4.64 6.67
C VAL A 6 59.31 3.58 6.07
N ILE A 7 58.88 2.64 6.91
CA ILE A 7 57.82 1.71 6.58
C ILE A 7 56.52 2.52 6.58
N VAL A 8 56.00 2.81 5.39
CA VAL A 8 54.69 3.43 5.22
C VAL A 8 53.64 2.38 5.55
N LEU A 9 53.17 2.38 6.80
CA LEU A 9 51.99 1.64 7.23
C LEU A 9 50.76 2.30 6.59
N PHE A 10 50.45 1.92 5.35
CA PHE A 10 49.12 2.09 4.79
C PHE A 10 48.17 1.29 5.67
N SER A 11 47.55 1.99 6.62
CA SER A 11 46.45 1.48 7.40
C SER A 11 45.29 1.28 6.42
N ILE A 12 45.21 0.08 5.84
CA ILE A 12 44.04 -0.36 5.09
C ILE A 12 42.94 -0.49 6.13
N VAL A 13 42.26 0.62 6.42
CA VAL A 13 40.92 0.59 7.00
C VAL A 13 40.06 -0.03 5.90
N ALA A 14 39.98 -1.36 5.91
CA ALA A 14 39.02 -2.08 5.11
C ALA A 14 37.64 -1.61 5.59
N ILE A 15 37.06 -0.67 4.85
CA ILE A 15 35.66 -0.31 4.97
C ILE A 15 34.90 -1.59 4.61
N TYR A 16 34.55 -2.38 5.62
CA TYR A 16 33.61 -3.48 5.48
C TYR A 16 32.26 -2.85 5.15
N TYR A 17 32.02 -2.65 3.86
CA TYR A 17 30.68 -2.48 3.33
C TYR A 17 29.95 -3.80 3.59
N VAL A 18 29.22 -3.86 4.70
CA VAL A 18 28.25 -4.93 4.92
C VAL A 18 27.09 -4.62 3.98
N ASN A 19 27.12 -5.19 2.78
CA ASN A 19 25.88 -5.32 2.01
C ASN A 19 24.97 -6.18 2.88
N THR A 20 23.96 -5.58 3.50
CA THR A 20 23.03 -6.32 4.37
C THR A 20 22.06 -7.11 3.50
N SER A 21 22.57 -8.08 2.75
CA SER A 21 21.75 -9.22 2.35
C SER A 21 21.51 -10.05 3.61
N VAL A 22 20.24 -10.26 3.94
CA VAL A 22 19.87 -11.25 4.97
C VAL A 22 20.17 -12.61 4.37
N ILE A 23 21.35 -13.14 4.65
CA ILE A 23 21.76 -14.49 4.24
C ILE A 23 21.22 -15.45 5.29
N CYS A 24 20.36 -16.36 4.88
CA CYS A 24 19.86 -17.45 5.71
C CYS A 24 20.96 -18.50 5.89
N PRO A 25 21.52 -18.67 7.11
CA PRO A 25 22.54 -19.68 7.35
C PRO A 25 22.02 -21.09 7.08
N GLN A 26 22.92 -22.01 6.74
CA GLN A 26 22.58 -23.43 6.73
C GLN A 26 22.07 -23.83 8.12
N HIS A 27 21.05 -24.70 8.17
CA HIS A 27 20.39 -25.17 9.41
C HIS A 27 19.61 -24.11 10.21
N VAL A 28 19.37 -22.91 9.67
CA VAL A 28 18.57 -21.89 10.37
C VAL A 28 17.15 -22.37 10.72
N CYS A 29 16.56 -23.26 9.92
CA CYS A 29 15.23 -23.79 10.20
C CYS A 29 15.17 -24.73 11.42
N GLU A 30 16.31 -25.27 11.88
CA GLU A 30 16.35 -26.11 13.09
C GLU A 30 16.17 -25.29 14.37
N ILE A 31 16.46 -23.99 14.33
CA ILE A 31 16.34 -23.08 15.47
C ILE A 31 15.11 -22.18 15.38
N VAL A 32 14.33 -22.26 14.29
CA VAL A 32 13.10 -21.50 14.13
C VAL A 32 11.92 -22.30 14.67
N SER A 33 11.15 -21.71 15.58
CA SER A 33 9.92 -22.31 16.11
C SER A 33 8.73 -21.99 15.20
N CYS A 34 8.21 -23.01 14.51
CA CYS A 34 7.00 -22.89 13.68
C CYS A 34 5.72 -23.25 14.46
N GLU A 35 4.57 -22.73 14.02
CA GLU A 35 3.27 -23.20 14.51
C GLU A 35 2.96 -24.57 13.88
N SER A 36 3.04 -25.63 14.68
CA SER A 36 2.95 -27.02 14.19
C SER A 36 1.55 -27.48 13.75
N ASN A 37 0.50 -26.77 14.15
CA ASN A 37 -0.89 -27.08 13.78
C ASN A 37 -1.44 -26.11 12.74
N LEU A 38 -0.58 -25.33 12.09
CA LEU A 38 -1.02 -24.42 11.07
C LEU A 38 -1.20 -25.18 9.75
N THR A 39 -2.44 -25.15 9.25
CA THR A 39 -2.80 -25.62 7.91
C THR A 39 -3.58 -24.52 7.20
N GLU A 40 -3.77 -24.66 5.89
CA GLU A 40 -4.60 -23.75 5.10
C GLU A 40 -6.01 -23.64 5.70
N GLU A 41 -6.65 -24.78 5.99
CA GLU A 41 -7.98 -24.85 6.63
C GLU A 41 -8.01 -24.15 8.00
N VAL A 42 -6.98 -24.36 8.84
CA VAL A 42 -6.88 -23.69 10.14
C VAL A 42 -6.71 -22.17 9.94
N CYS A 43 -5.96 -21.73 8.95
CA CYS A 43 -5.80 -20.32 8.64
C CYS A 43 -7.11 -19.69 8.12
N ASP A 44 -7.82 -20.39 7.24
CA ASP A 44 -9.10 -19.96 6.69
C ASP A 44 -10.15 -19.79 7.79
N THR A 45 -10.19 -20.70 8.78
CA THR A 45 -11.10 -20.56 9.94
C THR A 45 -10.77 -19.35 10.81
N ARG A 46 -9.54 -18.86 10.79
CA ARG A 46 -9.11 -17.62 11.45
C ARG A 46 -9.40 -16.37 10.59
N GLY A 47 -9.88 -16.56 9.36
CA GLY A 47 -10.08 -15.49 8.38
C GLY A 47 -8.78 -14.89 7.87
N GLY A 48 -7.68 -15.65 7.92
CA GLY A 48 -6.38 -15.22 7.43
C GLY A 48 -6.11 -15.69 6.00
N ARG A 49 -4.96 -15.27 5.47
CA ARG A 49 -4.39 -15.78 4.23
C ARG A 49 -3.22 -16.71 4.55
N PHE A 50 -3.34 -17.97 4.13
CA PHE A 50 -2.27 -18.94 4.28
C PHE A 50 -1.15 -18.64 3.26
N VAL A 51 0.09 -18.62 3.74
CA VAL A 51 1.28 -18.47 2.90
C VAL A 51 2.25 -19.58 3.24
N GLU A 52 2.40 -20.49 2.28
CA GLU A 52 3.36 -21.58 2.37
C GLU A 52 4.78 -21.02 2.43
N ASN A 53 5.58 -21.49 3.38
CA ASN A 53 6.95 -21.04 3.61
C ASN A 53 7.11 -19.50 3.70
N GLY A 54 6.09 -18.78 4.17
CA GLY A 54 6.13 -17.32 4.29
C GLY A 54 6.96 -16.80 5.47
N GLY A 55 7.49 -17.69 6.30
CA GLY A 55 8.29 -17.38 7.48
C GLY A 55 9.68 -16.81 7.20
N PHE A 56 10.37 -16.35 8.25
CA PHE A 56 11.78 -15.95 8.15
C PHE A 56 12.62 -17.11 7.57
N CYS A 57 13.41 -16.82 6.54
CA CYS A 57 14.19 -17.82 5.81
C CYS A 57 13.37 -18.97 5.22
N GLN A 58 12.08 -18.75 4.94
CA GLN A 58 11.18 -19.73 4.34
C GLN A 58 11.08 -21.04 5.13
N CYS A 59 11.28 -20.99 6.44
CA CYS A 59 11.28 -22.19 7.29
C CYS A 59 9.89 -22.65 7.73
N CYS A 60 8.90 -21.74 7.74
CA CYS A 60 7.57 -22.00 8.28
C CYS A 60 6.49 -21.47 7.35
N ASP A 61 5.35 -22.15 7.32
CA ASP A 61 4.10 -21.58 6.86
C ASP A 61 3.63 -20.49 7.83
N VAL A 62 2.91 -19.51 7.29
CA VAL A 62 2.37 -18.39 8.08
C VAL A 62 0.92 -18.13 7.71
N CYS A 63 0.16 -17.67 8.69
CA CYS A 63 -1.21 -17.22 8.49
C CYS A 63 -1.25 -15.71 8.69
N LEU A 64 -1.49 -14.97 7.61
CA LEU A 64 -1.55 -13.51 7.64
C LEU A 64 -2.99 -13.09 7.96
N LEU A 65 -3.20 -12.54 9.15
CA LEU A 65 -4.51 -12.04 9.55
C LEU A 65 -4.71 -10.61 9.00
N PRO A 66 -5.84 -10.33 8.33
CA PRO A 66 -6.11 -9.01 7.79
C PRO A 66 -6.35 -7.99 8.91
N VAL A 67 -5.70 -6.84 8.80
CA VAL A 67 -5.79 -5.73 9.75
C VAL A 67 -6.34 -4.50 9.04
N GLY A 68 -7.33 -3.85 9.66
CA GLY A 68 -7.94 -2.62 9.15
C GLY A 68 -7.10 -1.37 9.39
N GLU A 69 -7.63 -0.23 8.95
CA GLU A 69 -6.99 1.07 9.14
C GLU A 69 -6.64 1.34 10.61
N GLY A 70 -5.44 1.86 10.84
CA GLY A 70 -4.94 2.17 12.18
C GLY A 70 -4.58 0.94 13.02
N GLY A 71 -4.79 -0.28 12.55
CA GLY A 71 -4.36 -1.48 13.27
C GLY A 71 -2.84 -1.69 13.22
N ASP A 72 -2.31 -2.46 14.18
CA ASP A 72 -0.88 -2.71 14.30
C ASP A 72 -0.41 -3.71 13.23
N CYS A 73 0.59 -3.32 12.46
CA CYS A 73 1.19 -4.13 11.40
C CYS A 73 2.71 -4.34 11.64
N SER A 74 3.13 -4.30 12.89
CA SER A 74 4.52 -4.43 13.31
C SER A 74 5.10 -5.80 12.95
N ALA A 75 5.81 -5.90 11.84
CA ALA A 75 6.72 -7.01 11.60
C ALA A 75 8.06 -6.75 12.32
N SER A 76 8.57 -7.74 13.06
CA SER A 76 9.97 -7.74 13.50
C SER A 76 10.82 -8.42 12.41
N MET A 77 12.08 -8.02 12.22
CA MET A 77 12.96 -8.73 11.27
C MET A 77 13.18 -10.20 11.65
N THR A 78 12.95 -10.55 12.91
CA THR A 78 13.17 -11.89 13.48
C THR A 78 11.90 -12.72 13.64
N VAL A 79 10.73 -12.10 13.51
CA VAL A 79 9.44 -12.78 13.71
C VAL A 79 8.65 -12.60 12.42
N PRO A 80 8.20 -13.68 11.77
CA PRO A 80 7.42 -13.55 10.56
C PRO A 80 6.17 -12.71 10.80
N ALA A 81 5.77 -11.95 9.79
CA ALA A 81 4.52 -11.21 9.87
C ALA A 81 3.37 -12.21 10.07
N THR A 82 2.58 -12.01 11.12
CA THR A 82 1.33 -12.76 11.38
C THR A 82 0.11 -11.95 11.00
N VAL A 83 0.32 -10.72 10.55
CA VAL A 83 -0.71 -9.75 10.18
C VAL A 83 -0.34 -9.11 8.86
N GLU A 84 -1.34 -8.81 8.05
CA GLU A 84 -1.20 -8.00 6.85
C GLU A 84 -2.27 -6.91 6.82
N CYS A 85 -1.94 -5.73 6.30
CA CYS A 85 -2.93 -4.69 6.15
C CYS A 85 -3.93 -5.08 5.04
N THR A 86 -5.21 -4.90 5.31
CA THR A 86 -6.27 -5.22 4.34
C THR A 86 -6.10 -4.32 3.12
N ALA A 87 -5.88 -4.91 1.95
CA ALA A 87 -5.66 -4.15 0.73
C ALA A 87 -6.81 -3.15 0.49
N PRO A 88 -6.52 -1.90 0.08
CA PRO A 88 -5.22 -1.40 -0.39
C PRO A 88 -4.40 -0.66 0.68
N LEU A 89 -4.66 -0.89 1.97
CA LEU A 89 -3.88 -0.30 3.06
C LEU A 89 -2.43 -0.80 3.00
N TYR A 90 -1.49 0.08 3.34
CA TYR A 90 -0.09 -0.29 3.50
C TYR A 90 0.34 -0.15 4.95
N CYS A 91 1.34 -0.92 5.36
CA CYS A 91 1.94 -0.76 6.68
C CYS A 91 2.94 0.40 6.66
N ASP A 92 2.61 1.49 7.36
CA ASP A 92 3.52 2.62 7.50
C ASP A 92 4.65 2.26 8.47
N PHE A 93 5.89 2.18 7.98
CA PHE A 93 7.03 1.70 8.77
C PHE A 93 7.31 2.57 10.01
N TYR A 94 7.01 3.87 9.95
CA TYR A 94 7.24 4.80 11.05
C TYR A 94 6.21 4.66 12.16
N SER A 95 4.93 4.69 11.81
CA SER A 95 3.86 4.56 12.82
C SER A 95 3.54 3.12 13.19
N ARG A 96 4.01 2.15 12.39
CA ARG A 96 3.71 0.71 12.51
C ARG A 96 2.21 0.42 12.46
N ARG A 97 1.45 1.28 11.76
CA ARG A 97 0.00 1.16 11.59
C ARG A 97 -0.38 1.08 10.12
N CYS A 98 -1.47 0.38 9.85
CA CYS A 98 -2.06 0.35 8.51
C CYS A 98 -2.65 1.72 8.14
N LYS A 99 -2.26 2.24 6.98
CA LYS A 99 -2.73 3.54 6.47
C LYS A 99 -3.16 3.44 5.01
N TRP A 100 -4.07 4.32 4.62
CA TRP A 100 -4.44 4.50 3.23
C TRP A 100 -3.31 5.19 2.45
N PRO A 101 -2.99 4.73 1.23
CA PRO A 101 -2.11 5.47 0.35
C PRO A 101 -2.76 6.79 -0.07
N SER A 102 -1.97 7.86 -0.12
CA SER A 102 -2.45 9.13 -0.67
C SER A 102 -2.66 9.03 -2.19
N CYS A 103 -3.48 9.90 -2.77
CA CYS A 103 -3.62 9.96 -4.22
C CYS A 103 -2.28 10.22 -4.90
N ALA A 104 -1.44 11.09 -4.33
CA ALA A 104 -0.11 11.37 -4.87
C ALA A 104 0.77 10.10 -4.93
N THR A 105 0.69 9.23 -3.91
CA THR A 105 1.39 7.95 -3.89
C THR A 105 0.89 7.03 -5.00
N VAL A 106 -0.42 6.81 -5.08
CA VAL A 106 -1.04 5.93 -6.10
C VAL A 106 -0.79 6.46 -7.52
N LYS A 107 -0.89 7.78 -7.70
CA LYS A 107 -0.60 8.45 -8.97
C LYS A 107 0.84 8.21 -9.41
N LYS A 108 1.80 8.40 -8.50
CA LYS A 108 3.22 8.17 -8.79
C LYS A 108 3.47 6.71 -9.16
N GLU A 109 2.91 5.76 -8.42
CA GLU A 109 3.05 4.33 -8.72
C GLU A 109 2.47 3.97 -10.10
N ALA A 110 1.31 4.53 -10.43
CA ALA A 110 0.69 4.37 -11.75
C ALA A 110 1.56 4.95 -12.88
N GLU A 111 2.15 6.13 -12.67
CA GLU A 111 3.07 6.76 -13.61
C GLU A 111 4.38 5.97 -13.76
N ASP A 112 4.98 5.54 -12.64
CA ASP A 112 6.20 4.74 -12.60
C ASP A 112 6.00 3.40 -13.33
N TYR A 113 4.86 2.73 -13.11
CA TYR A 113 4.48 1.54 -13.86
C TYR A 113 4.42 1.84 -15.37
N LEU A 114 3.69 2.87 -15.79
CA LEU A 114 3.61 3.24 -17.20
C LEU A 114 4.96 3.61 -17.83
N ASN A 115 5.86 4.20 -17.06
CA ASN A 115 7.20 4.57 -17.53
C ASN A 115 8.15 3.37 -17.59
N SER A 116 7.90 2.33 -16.79
CA SER A 116 8.64 1.06 -16.85
C SER A 116 8.25 0.17 -18.03
N GLN A 117 7.08 0.40 -18.63
CA GLN A 117 6.57 -0.44 -19.71
C GLN A 117 7.09 -0.02 -21.09
N ALA A 118 7.62 -0.99 -21.84
CA ALA A 118 8.06 -0.78 -23.22
C ALA A 118 6.90 -0.40 -24.16
N ILE A 119 5.69 -0.89 -23.87
CA ILE A 119 4.44 -0.54 -24.57
C ILE A 119 3.45 -0.05 -23.54
N LYS A 120 3.01 1.21 -23.66
CA LYS A 120 2.05 1.80 -22.72
C LYS A 120 0.66 1.22 -22.96
N PRO A 121 0.05 0.54 -21.97
CA PRO A 121 -1.30 0.01 -22.11
C PRO A 121 -2.30 1.15 -22.33
N LEU A 122 -3.12 1.01 -23.37
CA LEU A 122 -4.17 1.98 -23.68
C LEU A 122 -5.22 2.00 -22.57
N GLY A 123 -5.52 3.21 -22.08
CA GLY A 123 -6.52 3.41 -21.04
C GLY A 123 -6.11 2.89 -19.67
N TYR A 124 -4.81 2.84 -19.36
CA TYR A 124 -4.36 2.70 -17.99
C TYR A 124 -4.86 3.88 -17.13
N PHE A 125 -5.27 3.58 -15.90
CA PHE A 125 -5.84 4.59 -15.01
C PHE A 125 -4.74 5.31 -14.23
N ILE A 126 -4.77 6.64 -14.25
CA ILE A 126 -3.98 7.49 -13.36
C ILE A 126 -5.00 8.37 -12.61
N PRO A 127 -5.03 8.33 -11.27
CA PRO A 127 -6.01 9.10 -10.50
C PRO A 127 -5.71 10.60 -10.55
N ASP A 128 -6.79 11.38 -10.44
CA ASP A 128 -6.73 12.84 -10.33
C ASP A 128 -6.59 13.25 -8.85
N CYS A 129 -5.50 13.96 -8.54
CA CYS A 129 -5.20 14.40 -7.17
C CYS A 129 -5.43 15.91 -7.00
N ASP A 130 -5.82 16.31 -5.79
CA ASP A 130 -5.88 17.71 -5.38
C ASP A 130 -4.47 18.27 -5.06
N ALA A 131 -4.41 19.57 -4.74
CA ALA A 131 -3.14 20.25 -4.45
C ALA A 131 -2.44 19.74 -3.19
N ASN A 132 -3.16 19.09 -2.27
CA ASN A 132 -2.62 18.52 -1.04
C ASN A 132 -2.17 17.07 -1.23
N GLY A 133 -2.33 16.49 -2.43
CA GLY A 133 -2.02 15.10 -2.72
C GLY A 133 -3.13 14.11 -2.33
N GLY A 134 -4.31 14.60 -1.95
CA GLY A 134 -5.53 13.81 -1.71
C GLY A 134 -6.28 13.50 -3.01
N PHE A 135 -7.25 12.59 -2.96
CA PHE A 135 -8.09 12.28 -4.11
C PHE A 135 -9.07 13.42 -4.40
N LYS A 136 -9.12 13.88 -5.65
CA LYS A 136 -10.25 14.69 -6.11
C LYS A 136 -11.52 13.87 -6.00
N GLY A 137 -12.62 14.51 -5.59
CA GLY A 137 -13.89 13.83 -5.39
C GLY A 137 -14.43 13.21 -6.68
N LYS A 138 -14.20 13.85 -7.83
CA LYS A 138 -14.48 13.30 -9.15
C LYS A 138 -13.25 12.61 -9.71
N GLN A 139 -13.40 11.36 -10.13
CA GLN A 139 -12.42 10.59 -10.89
C GLN A 139 -13.03 10.20 -12.24
N CYS A 140 -12.25 10.30 -13.31
CA CYS A 140 -12.72 9.93 -14.65
C CYS A 140 -11.79 8.87 -15.25
N HIS A 141 -12.38 7.78 -15.74
CA HIS A 141 -11.66 6.73 -16.45
C HIS A 141 -12.38 6.38 -17.74
N LYS A 142 -11.68 6.54 -18.87
CA LYS A 142 -12.21 6.34 -20.22
C LYS A 142 -13.44 7.23 -20.47
N VAL A 143 -14.64 6.65 -20.52
CA VAL A 143 -15.91 7.34 -20.82
C VAL A 143 -16.83 7.45 -19.61
N THR A 144 -16.34 7.07 -18.42
CA THR A 144 -17.12 7.08 -17.17
C THR A 144 -16.42 7.94 -16.14
N CYS A 145 -17.16 8.86 -15.53
CA CYS A 145 -16.74 9.58 -14.34
C CYS A 145 -17.53 9.07 -13.13
N TYR A 146 -16.90 9.10 -11.97
CA TYR A 146 -17.52 8.65 -10.72
C TYR A 146 -17.01 9.45 -9.53
N CYS A 147 -17.84 9.51 -8.48
CA CYS A 147 -17.44 10.10 -7.22
C CYS A 147 -16.66 9.09 -6.36
N VAL A 148 -15.65 9.58 -5.63
CA VAL A 148 -14.84 8.80 -4.68
C VAL A 148 -14.83 9.42 -3.29
N ASP A 149 -14.61 8.59 -2.26
CA ASP A 149 -14.36 9.03 -0.90
C ASP A 149 -12.94 9.64 -0.73
N ILE A 150 -12.56 9.97 0.52
CA ILE A 150 -11.23 10.52 0.82
C ILE A 150 -10.08 9.54 0.55
N ASN A 151 -10.37 8.24 0.54
CA ASN A 151 -9.41 7.16 0.33
C ASN A 151 -9.37 6.72 -1.15
N GLY A 152 -10.18 7.32 -2.02
CA GLY A 152 -10.25 7.00 -3.44
C GLY A 152 -11.23 5.88 -3.80
N ASN A 153 -12.03 5.39 -2.86
CA ASN A 153 -13.03 4.34 -3.12
C ASN A 153 -14.24 4.91 -3.84
N LYS A 154 -14.70 4.23 -4.90
CA LYS A 154 -15.90 4.62 -5.67
C LYS A 154 -17.14 4.61 -4.78
N LEU A 155 -17.89 5.72 -4.80
CA LEU A 155 -19.18 5.83 -4.13
C LEU A 155 -20.28 5.18 -4.99
N PRO A 156 -21.11 4.27 -4.43
CA PRO A 156 -22.14 3.60 -5.19
C PRO A 156 -23.25 4.59 -5.61
N GLY A 157 -23.69 4.49 -6.87
CA GLY A 157 -24.79 5.29 -7.42
C GLY A 157 -24.39 6.67 -7.96
N TYR A 158 -23.11 7.04 -7.88
CA TYR A 158 -22.58 8.31 -8.39
C TYR A 158 -21.61 8.09 -9.54
N ASP A 159 -21.98 7.22 -10.49
CA ASP A 159 -21.23 7.01 -11.72
C ASP A 159 -22.05 7.34 -12.96
N HIS A 160 -21.41 8.06 -13.86
CA HIS A 160 -22.07 8.73 -14.95
C HIS A 160 -21.18 8.72 -16.19
N PRO A 161 -21.76 8.55 -17.39
CA PRO A 161 -20.99 8.72 -18.61
C PRO A 161 -20.61 10.19 -18.81
N ILE A 162 -19.46 10.43 -19.44
CA ILE A 162 -18.87 11.78 -19.64
C ILE A 162 -19.82 12.79 -20.32
N TRP A 163 -20.81 12.34 -21.09
CA TRP A 163 -21.77 13.22 -21.77
C TRP A 163 -22.99 13.62 -20.91
N THR A 164 -23.14 13.02 -19.73
CA THR A 164 -24.22 13.36 -18.77
C THR A 164 -23.73 14.21 -17.61
N THR A 165 -22.42 14.22 -17.40
CA THR A 165 -21.77 15.07 -16.41
C THR A 165 -21.49 16.41 -17.07
N ASP A 166 -22.23 17.45 -16.68
CA ASP A 166 -21.72 18.80 -16.90
C ASP A 166 -20.34 18.90 -16.20
N ASN A 167 -19.42 19.69 -16.75
CA ASN A 167 -18.08 19.86 -16.18
C ASN A 167 -18.10 20.38 -14.73
N THR A 168 -19.29 20.74 -14.23
CA THR A 168 -19.61 21.28 -12.92
C THR A 168 -19.70 20.26 -11.78
N ILE A 169 -19.65 18.94 -12.02
CA ILE A 169 -19.71 17.94 -10.92
C ILE A 169 -18.48 18.05 -10.00
N THR A 170 -18.71 18.29 -8.71
CA THR A 170 -17.66 18.38 -7.67
C THR A 170 -17.66 17.18 -6.71
N CYS A 171 -18.76 16.43 -6.61
CA CYS A 171 -18.94 15.28 -5.72
C CYS A 171 -18.91 15.63 -4.22
N GLU A 172 -19.09 16.90 -3.88
CA GLU A 172 -18.94 17.37 -2.50
C GLU A 172 -20.02 16.79 -1.56
N CYS A 173 -21.29 16.78 -2.00
CA CYS A 173 -22.38 16.23 -1.20
C CYS A 173 -22.26 14.71 -1.09
N ALA A 174 -21.96 14.01 -2.19
CA ALA A 174 -21.79 12.56 -2.18
C ALA A 174 -20.70 12.13 -1.19
N ARG A 175 -19.58 12.85 -1.13
CA ARG A 175 -18.51 12.63 -0.15
C ARG A 175 -18.95 12.92 1.27
N ALA A 176 -19.62 14.05 1.50
CA ALA A 176 -20.11 14.41 2.83
C ALA A 176 -21.14 13.40 3.35
N LYS A 177 -21.97 12.82 2.47
CA LYS A 177 -22.99 11.83 2.80
C LYS A 177 -22.43 10.54 3.40
N VAL A 178 -21.15 10.21 3.14
CA VAL A 178 -20.48 9.08 3.78
C VAL A 178 -20.41 9.25 5.30
N SER A 179 -20.16 10.47 5.76
CA SER A 179 -20.09 10.82 7.18
C SER A 179 -21.45 11.22 7.75
N ASP A 180 -22.34 11.76 6.92
CA ASP A 180 -23.68 12.19 7.30
C ASP A 180 -24.75 11.65 6.35
N SER A 181 -25.33 10.52 6.74
CA SER A 181 -26.39 9.85 5.98
C SER A 181 -27.67 10.68 5.80
N THR A 182 -27.84 11.77 6.54
CA THR A 182 -29.03 12.64 6.45
C THR A 182 -29.00 13.53 5.21
N LEU A 183 -27.84 13.71 4.59
CA LEU A 183 -27.67 14.52 3.39
C LEU A 183 -28.41 13.92 2.19
N SER A 184 -29.21 14.78 1.54
CA SER A 184 -29.84 14.50 0.25
C SER A 184 -29.05 15.23 -0.84
N CYS A 185 -28.49 14.46 -1.78
CA CYS A 185 -27.66 14.96 -2.88
C CYS A 185 -28.38 14.79 -4.21
N THR A 186 -27.96 15.55 -5.21
CA THR A 186 -28.39 15.35 -6.61
C THR A 186 -27.90 14.00 -7.13
N ALA A 187 -28.44 13.55 -8.27
CA ALA A 187 -27.95 12.33 -8.93
C ALA A 187 -26.45 12.42 -9.27
N GLN A 188 -25.94 13.64 -9.48
CA GLN A 188 -24.55 13.96 -9.80
C GLN A 188 -23.63 14.02 -8.57
N GLY A 189 -24.18 13.96 -7.36
CA GLY A 189 -23.40 13.98 -6.12
C GLY A 189 -23.10 15.37 -5.56
N ASP A 190 -23.78 16.40 -6.03
CA ASP A 190 -23.68 17.77 -5.53
C ASP A 190 -24.85 18.10 -4.58
N TYR A 191 -24.75 19.20 -3.83
CA TYR A 191 -25.81 19.62 -2.92
C TYR A 191 -27.07 20.02 -3.68
N ILE A 192 -28.24 19.68 -3.13
CA ILE A 192 -29.52 20.17 -3.66
C ILE A 192 -29.59 21.66 -3.37
N THR A 193 -29.39 22.49 -4.40
CA THR A 193 -29.64 23.93 -4.30
C THR A 193 -31.15 24.16 -4.37
N THR A 194 -31.78 24.44 -3.24
CA THR A 194 -33.13 25.01 -3.24
C THR A 194 -33.00 26.47 -3.67
N ALA A 195 -33.44 26.76 -4.90
CA ALA A 195 -33.62 28.13 -5.39
C ALA A 195 -34.77 28.83 -4.66
#